data_AF-A0A7W1G9N5-F1
#
_entry.id   AF-A0A7W1G9N5-F1
#
_cell.length_a   1.000
_cell.length_b   1.000
_cell.length_c   1.000
_cell.angle_alpha   90.00
_cell.angle_beta   90.00
_cell.angle_gamma   90.00
#
_symmetry.space_group_name_H-M   'P 1'
#
loop_
_entity.id
_entity.type
_entity.pdbx_description
1 polymer ?
#
loop_
_entity_poly.entity_id
_entity_poly.type
_entity_poly.pdbx_seq_one_letter_code
_entity_poly.pdbx_strand_id
1 'polypeptide(L)'
;MTINQTTVKSADFLREIFAGEDVTKCYGSLSKLARHLEEPIAVTGGIAISWHLLKNDTRREKRRLNDIDIVVESSSSLRPSLSQDFLISHFHPHRGRGRILIQLVDEEHGTRMDVFTPNTRTLTDRLTDCAVGELSCRVVSAEDLSAKLLSIIYPATRGEHVEPKYVEYFRLLSTAADSSTIREVWREYKKVNQLLEFEEAAEAVRLSVTANPGLLQASHYSRDTNQTCQWCCESELFPLAPPTKIYKILGYV
;
A
#
# COMPACT_ATOMS: atom_id res chain seq x y z
N MET A 1 11.42 31.70 -11.31
CA MET A 1 12.28 30.50 -11.36
C MET A 1 11.37 29.30 -11.40
N THR A 2 11.17 28.77 -12.60
CA THR A 2 10.28 27.63 -12.87
C THR A 2 11.04 26.37 -12.45
N ILE A 3 10.61 25.73 -11.36
CA ILE A 3 11.16 24.44 -10.96
C ILE A 3 10.81 23.44 -12.05
N ASN A 4 11.83 22.90 -12.69
CA ASN A 4 11.71 21.96 -13.79
C ASN A 4 11.02 20.68 -13.25
N GLN A 5 9.82 20.36 -13.75
CA GLN A 5 9.04 19.16 -13.36
C GLN A 5 9.79 17.84 -13.65
N THR A 6 10.92 17.91 -14.36
CA THR A 6 11.84 16.81 -14.62
C THR A 6 12.78 16.48 -13.46
N THR A 7 12.84 17.29 -12.39
CA THR A 7 13.81 17.09 -11.28
C THR A 7 13.30 16.23 -10.12
N VAL A 8 12.07 15.71 -10.20
CA VAL A 8 11.65 14.52 -9.42
C VAL A 8 12.01 13.23 -10.18
N LYS A 9 12.91 13.32 -11.19
CA LYS A 9 13.56 12.14 -11.74
C LYS A 9 14.74 11.79 -10.84
N SER A 10 14.62 10.67 -10.13
CA SER A 10 15.78 9.82 -9.82
C SER A 10 16.86 10.49 -8.95
N ALA A 11 16.59 10.66 -7.64
CA ALA A 11 17.56 10.44 -6.56
C ALA A 11 16.84 10.59 -5.22
N ASP A 12 16.14 9.52 -4.87
CA ASP A 12 15.81 9.12 -3.49
C ASP A 12 14.71 9.94 -2.78
N PHE A 13 13.51 10.04 -3.37
CA PHE A 13 12.32 10.54 -2.64
C PHE A 13 12.08 9.77 -1.33
N LEU A 14 12.62 8.55 -1.20
CA LEU A 14 12.69 7.81 0.06
C LEU A 14 13.28 8.65 1.18
N ARG A 15 14.31 9.47 0.92
CA ARG A 15 14.92 10.37 1.91
C ARG A 15 14.02 11.51 2.33
N GLU A 16 13.07 11.90 1.48
CA GLU A 16 12.07 12.93 1.82
C GLU A 16 10.91 12.35 2.66
N ILE A 17 10.68 11.04 2.60
CA ILE A 17 9.57 10.37 3.32
C ILE A 17 10.02 9.59 4.56
N PHE A 18 11.27 9.11 4.59
CA PHE A 18 11.82 8.25 5.64
C PHE A 18 13.03 8.86 6.32
N ALA A 19 13.22 8.51 7.59
CA ALA A 19 14.35 8.96 8.39
C ALA A 19 15.46 7.90 8.49
N GLY A 20 16.72 8.33 8.35
CA GLY A 20 17.90 7.51 8.68
C GLY A 20 17.94 6.16 7.96
N GLU A 21 18.07 5.09 8.74
CA GLU A 21 18.20 3.70 8.27
C GLU A 21 17.00 3.19 7.47
N ASP A 22 15.82 3.80 7.61
CA ASP A 22 14.60 3.33 6.95
C ASP A 22 14.66 3.50 5.42
N VAL A 23 15.47 4.44 4.94
CA VAL A 23 15.77 4.57 3.50
C VAL A 23 16.52 3.33 3.00
N THR A 24 17.55 2.91 3.73
CA THR A 24 18.35 1.72 3.41
C THR A 24 17.51 0.46 3.49
N LYS A 25 16.68 0.30 4.53
CA LYS A 25 15.76 -0.84 4.67
C LYS A 25 14.79 -0.92 3.50
N CYS A 26 14.15 0.21 3.15
CA CYS A 26 13.19 0.25 2.07
C CYS A 26 13.84 -0.07 0.71
N TYR A 27 14.95 0.61 0.39
CA TYR A 27 15.68 0.38 -0.84
C TYR A 27 16.18 -1.06 -0.95
N GLY A 28 16.83 -1.58 0.11
CA GLY A 28 17.36 -2.93 0.15
C GLY A 28 16.30 -4.00 -0.07
N SER A 29 15.16 -3.92 0.62
CA SER A 29 14.05 -4.86 0.43
C SER A 29 13.42 -4.76 -0.96
N LEU A 30 13.30 -3.55 -1.53
CA LEU A 30 12.82 -3.38 -2.91
C LEU A 30 13.82 -3.95 -3.93
N SER A 31 15.12 -3.68 -3.77
CA SER A 31 16.16 -4.23 -4.64
C SER A 31 16.18 -5.76 -4.61
N LYS A 32 16.01 -6.33 -3.42
CA LYS A 32 15.92 -7.77 -3.22
C LYS A 32 14.69 -8.34 -3.93
N LEU A 33 13.51 -7.76 -3.71
CA LEU A 33 12.26 -8.19 -4.33
C LEU A 33 12.32 -8.12 -5.87
N ALA A 34 12.93 -7.07 -6.43
CA ALA A 34 13.04 -6.89 -7.88
C ALA A 34 13.67 -8.10 -8.61
N ARG A 35 14.54 -8.86 -7.93
CA ARG A 35 15.19 -10.06 -8.50
C ARG A 35 14.22 -11.24 -8.71
N HIS A 36 13.07 -11.19 -8.03
CA HIS A 36 12.06 -12.27 -8.01
C HIS A 36 10.78 -11.91 -8.75
N LEU A 37 10.72 -10.74 -9.40
CA LEU A 37 9.60 -10.33 -10.24
C LEU A 37 9.99 -10.39 -11.72
N GLU A 38 8.99 -10.57 -12.59
CA GLU A 38 9.19 -10.49 -14.04
C GLU A 38 9.00 -9.06 -14.55
N GLU A 39 8.15 -8.28 -13.86
CA GLU A 39 7.81 -6.90 -14.21
C GLU A 39 8.40 -5.89 -13.19
N PRO A 40 8.49 -4.59 -13.55
CA PRO A 40 8.87 -3.55 -12.60
C PRO A 40 7.91 -3.50 -11.40
N ILE A 41 8.49 -3.33 -10.21
CA ILE A 41 7.78 -3.23 -8.93
C ILE A 41 6.72 -2.12 -9.03
N ALA A 42 5.45 -2.42 -8.74
CA ALA A 42 4.41 -1.41 -8.62
C ALA A 42 4.12 -1.12 -7.13
N VAL A 43 4.56 0.03 -6.64
CA VAL A 43 4.39 0.46 -5.25
C VAL A 43 3.00 1.06 -5.03
N THR A 44 2.36 0.71 -3.92
CA THR A 44 1.07 1.26 -3.46
C THR A 44 1.16 1.73 -2.01
N GLY A 45 0.01 1.99 -1.38
CA GLY A 45 -0.08 2.27 0.04
C GLY A 45 0.70 3.50 0.49
N GLY A 46 1.27 3.46 1.69
CA GLY A 46 1.86 4.64 2.32
C GLY A 46 3.04 5.27 1.56
N ILE A 47 3.80 4.49 0.81
CA ILE A 47 4.92 4.98 0.00
C ILE A 47 4.39 5.72 -1.24
N ALA A 48 3.45 5.12 -1.96
CA ALA A 48 2.82 5.71 -3.14
C ALA A 48 2.09 7.02 -2.78
N ILE A 49 1.34 7.04 -1.67
CA ILE A 49 0.70 8.25 -1.15
C ILE A 49 1.74 9.35 -0.94
N SER A 50 2.84 9.04 -0.25
CA SER A 50 3.87 10.03 0.06
C SER A 50 4.57 10.55 -1.21
N TRP A 51 4.77 9.69 -2.21
CA TRP A 51 5.30 10.09 -3.51
C TRP A 51 4.43 11.13 -4.22
N HIS A 52 3.11 10.90 -4.28
CA HIS A 52 2.17 11.84 -4.90
C HIS A 52 2.07 13.16 -4.15
N LEU A 53 2.09 13.13 -2.81
CA LEU A 53 2.10 14.35 -2.00
C LEU A 53 3.36 15.18 -2.25
N LEU A 54 4.54 14.55 -2.30
CA LEU A 54 5.78 15.23 -2.63
C LEU A 54 5.78 15.81 -4.04
N LYS A 55 5.23 15.08 -5.03
CA LYS A 55 5.10 15.57 -6.41
C LYS A 55 4.20 16.81 -6.51
N ASN A 56 3.30 17.01 -5.55
CA ASN A 56 2.40 18.17 -5.45
C ASN A 56 2.84 19.16 -4.35
N ASP A 57 4.15 19.22 -4.06
CA ASP A 57 4.77 20.13 -3.08
C ASP A 57 4.19 20.05 -1.65
N THR A 58 3.45 18.98 -1.34
CA THR A 58 2.87 18.72 -0.02
C THR A 58 3.85 17.85 0.77
N ARG A 59 4.71 18.52 1.53
CA ARG A 59 5.68 17.85 2.41
C ARG A 59 5.01 17.40 3.71
N ARG A 60 5.36 16.21 4.18
CA ARG A 60 4.99 15.69 5.50
C ARG A 60 6.23 15.41 6.31
N GLU A 61 6.04 15.27 7.62
CA GLU A 61 7.12 14.80 8.48
C GLU A 61 7.60 13.43 8.04
N LYS A 62 8.93 13.24 8.09
CA LYS A 62 9.54 11.94 7.81
C LYS A 62 9.04 10.94 8.83
N ARG A 63 8.60 9.78 8.36
CA ARG A 63 8.06 8.71 9.19
C ARG A 63 9.04 7.54 9.28
N ARG A 64 8.78 6.64 10.21
CA ARG A 64 9.41 5.32 10.23
C ARG A 64 8.83 4.44 9.11
N LEU A 65 9.68 3.56 8.57
CA LEU A 65 9.20 2.46 7.72
C LEU A 65 8.49 1.44 8.61
N ASN A 66 7.29 1.04 8.21
CA ASN A 66 6.50 0.03 8.89
C ASN A 66 6.40 -1.22 8.01
N ASP A 67 5.99 -0.98 6.76
CA ASP A 67 5.77 -1.97 5.73
C ASP A 67 5.93 -1.35 4.34
N ILE A 68 6.07 -2.23 3.35
CA ILE A 68 6.10 -1.89 1.93
C ILE A 68 4.90 -2.56 1.24
N ASP A 69 4.00 -1.77 0.69
CA ASP A 69 2.86 -2.29 -0.08
C ASP A 69 3.18 -2.33 -1.57
N ILE A 70 3.03 -3.51 -2.20
CA ILE A 70 3.30 -3.76 -3.61
C ILE A 70 2.07 -4.35 -4.29
N VAL A 71 1.85 -4.02 -5.56
CA VAL A 71 0.88 -4.68 -6.44
C VAL A 71 1.65 -5.49 -7.48
N VAL A 72 1.23 -6.74 -7.69
CA VAL A 72 1.63 -7.57 -8.83
C VAL A 72 0.38 -7.95 -9.61
N GLU A 73 0.51 -8.25 -10.90
CA GLU A 73 -0.64 -8.58 -11.73
C GLU A 73 -1.32 -9.88 -11.26
N SER A 74 -0.51 -10.90 -11.01
CA SER A 74 -0.99 -12.18 -10.48
C SER A 74 0.11 -12.97 -9.74
N SER A 75 -0.21 -14.16 -9.27
CA SER A 75 0.78 -15.07 -8.68
C SER A 75 1.84 -15.54 -9.67
N SER A 76 1.58 -15.51 -10.98
CA SER A 76 2.60 -15.86 -11.99
C SER A 76 3.74 -14.85 -12.05
N SER A 77 3.50 -13.61 -11.61
CA SER A 77 4.53 -12.57 -11.53
C SER A 77 5.55 -12.82 -10.40
N LEU A 78 5.31 -13.82 -9.54
CA LEU A 78 6.18 -14.18 -8.42
C LEU A 78 7.03 -15.41 -8.77
N ARG A 79 8.36 -15.26 -8.77
CA ARG A 79 9.26 -16.40 -8.95
C ARG A 79 9.36 -17.23 -7.67
N PRO A 80 9.38 -18.57 -7.75
CA PRO A 80 9.57 -19.44 -6.57
C PRO A 80 10.86 -19.17 -5.80
N SER A 81 11.90 -18.61 -6.46
CA SER A 81 13.15 -18.21 -5.81
C SER A 81 12.96 -17.17 -4.71
N LEU A 82 11.80 -16.52 -4.64
CA LEU A 82 11.45 -15.58 -3.58
C LEU A 82 11.58 -16.19 -2.18
N SER A 83 11.28 -17.48 -2.04
CA SER A 83 11.40 -18.22 -0.77
C SER A 83 12.85 -18.40 -0.28
N GLN A 84 13.85 -18.13 -1.13
CA GLN A 84 15.27 -18.20 -0.76
C GLN A 84 15.74 -16.93 -0.06
N ASP A 85 15.07 -15.81 -0.33
CA ASP A 85 15.47 -14.48 0.09
C ASP A 85 14.52 -13.87 1.14
N PHE A 86 13.28 -14.37 1.21
CA PHE A 86 12.25 -13.88 2.11
C PHE A 86 11.60 -15.00 2.91
N LEU A 87 11.22 -14.69 4.15
CA LEU A 87 10.28 -15.51 4.90
C LEU A 87 8.86 -15.17 4.49
N ILE A 88 8.05 -16.20 4.27
CA ILE A 88 6.67 -16.02 3.83
C ILE A 88 5.76 -16.15 5.04
N SER A 89 5.17 -15.02 5.46
CA SER A 89 4.25 -14.95 6.60
C SER A 89 2.85 -15.41 6.21
N HIS A 90 2.40 -15.02 5.01
CA HIS A 90 1.09 -15.40 4.48
C HIS A 90 1.18 -15.67 2.98
N PHE A 91 0.43 -16.66 2.49
CA PHE A 91 0.23 -16.91 1.07
C PHE A 91 -1.23 -17.26 0.80
N HIS A 92 -1.91 -16.45 -0.02
CA HIS A 92 -3.36 -16.47 -0.25
C HIS A 92 -3.70 -16.48 -1.76
N PRO A 93 -3.34 -17.52 -2.52
CA PRO A 93 -3.53 -17.55 -3.97
C PRO A 93 -5.00 -17.43 -4.42
N HIS A 94 -5.95 -17.71 -3.53
CA HIS A 94 -7.39 -17.79 -3.86
C HIS A 94 -8.24 -16.69 -3.21
N ARG A 95 -7.63 -15.70 -2.55
CA ARG A 95 -8.39 -14.65 -1.82
C ARG A 95 -9.03 -13.60 -2.73
N GLY A 96 -8.67 -13.61 -4.01
CA GLY A 96 -9.23 -12.72 -5.03
C GLY A 96 -8.53 -11.36 -5.11
N ARG A 97 -9.17 -10.45 -5.85
CA ARG A 97 -8.64 -9.12 -6.23
C ARG A 97 -8.55 -8.14 -5.07
N GLY A 98 -7.52 -7.29 -5.08
CA GLY A 98 -7.34 -6.23 -4.09
C GLY A 98 -7.10 -6.73 -2.67
N ARG A 99 -6.69 -7.99 -2.54
CA ARG A 99 -6.37 -8.66 -1.28
C ARG A 99 -4.89 -9.06 -1.30
N ILE A 100 -4.32 -9.22 -0.10
CA ILE A 100 -2.96 -9.74 0.06
C ILE A 100 -2.88 -11.09 -0.62
N LEU A 101 -2.00 -11.19 -1.60
CA LEU A 101 -1.59 -12.41 -2.28
C LEU A 101 -0.51 -13.12 -1.47
N ILE A 102 0.54 -12.40 -1.09
CA ILE A 102 1.64 -12.94 -0.30
C ILE A 102 2.17 -11.84 0.63
N GLN A 103 2.52 -12.22 1.86
CA GLN A 103 3.19 -11.33 2.81
C GLN A 103 4.59 -11.86 3.07
N LEU A 104 5.57 -10.99 2.89
CA LEU A 104 6.99 -11.30 2.94
C LEU A 104 7.63 -10.59 4.12
N VAL A 105 8.67 -11.21 4.65
CA VAL A 105 9.55 -10.60 5.64
C VAL A 105 10.99 -10.77 5.18
N ASP A 106 11.66 -9.63 5.02
CA ASP A 106 13.08 -9.56 4.73
C ASP A 106 13.87 -9.61 6.04
N GLU A 107 14.52 -10.74 6.32
CA GLU A 107 15.27 -10.93 7.56
C GLU A 107 16.44 -9.95 7.70
N GLU A 108 17.05 -9.58 6.58
CA GLU A 108 18.24 -8.73 6.53
C GLU A 108 17.92 -7.28 6.93
N HIS A 109 16.80 -6.77 6.41
CA HIS A 109 16.39 -5.39 6.65
C HIS A 109 15.34 -5.24 7.76
N GLY A 110 14.78 -6.35 8.26
CA GLY A 110 13.70 -6.33 9.25
C GLY A 110 12.41 -5.71 8.70
N THR A 111 12.13 -5.89 7.41
CA THR A 111 11.04 -5.21 6.70
C THR A 111 9.93 -6.18 6.35
N ARG A 112 8.67 -5.79 6.63
CA ARG A 112 7.49 -6.48 6.10
C ARG A 112 7.11 -5.92 4.73
N MET A 113 6.74 -6.80 3.79
CA MET A 113 6.18 -6.41 2.51
C MET A 113 4.84 -7.10 2.29
N ASP A 114 3.82 -6.31 1.96
CA ASP A 114 2.48 -6.79 1.64
C ASP A 114 2.30 -6.72 0.12
N VAL A 115 2.20 -7.88 -0.53
CA VAL A 115 2.03 -7.98 -1.98
C VAL A 115 0.58 -8.30 -2.28
N PHE A 116 -0.07 -7.45 -3.05
CA PHE A 116 -1.49 -7.50 -3.39
C PHE A 116 -1.68 -7.87 -4.86
N THR A 117 -2.81 -8.51 -5.15
CA THR A 117 -3.37 -8.51 -6.52
C THR A 117 -4.05 -7.17 -6.81
N PRO A 118 -4.22 -6.79 -8.10
CA PRO A 118 -4.84 -5.53 -8.45
C PRO A 118 -6.30 -5.49 -7.98
N ASN A 119 -6.73 -4.35 -7.43
CA ASN A 119 -8.12 -4.20 -6.98
C ASN A 119 -9.10 -4.15 -8.15
N THR A 120 -8.66 -3.62 -9.30
CA THR A 120 -9.46 -3.46 -10.51
C THR A 120 -8.73 -4.00 -11.73
N ARG A 121 -9.42 -4.14 -12.87
CA ARG A 121 -8.83 -4.68 -14.11
C ARG A 121 -7.89 -3.69 -14.82
N THR A 122 -8.12 -2.41 -14.59
CA THR A 122 -7.50 -1.30 -15.32
C THR A 122 -6.44 -0.59 -14.48
N LEU A 123 -6.16 -1.07 -13.26
CA LEU A 123 -5.13 -0.50 -12.37
C LEU A 123 -3.76 -0.46 -13.04
N THR A 124 -3.39 -1.52 -13.76
CA THR A 124 -2.10 -1.63 -14.46
C THR A 124 -1.92 -0.55 -15.53
N ASP A 125 -3.02 -0.09 -16.13
CA ASP A 125 -3.03 0.93 -17.19
C ASP A 125 -2.81 2.34 -16.64
N ARG A 126 -2.97 2.53 -15.32
CA ARG A 126 -2.85 3.81 -14.62
C ARG A 126 -1.63 3.87 -13.70
N LEU A 127 -0.66 2.99 -13.91
CA LEU A 127 0.61 3.05 -13.19
C LEU A 127 1.47 4.20 -13.74
N THR A 128 2.12 4.94 -12.84
CA THR A 128 3.08 5.98 -13.23
C THR A 128 4.50 5.47 -13.02
N ASP A 129 5.34 5.54 -14.05
CA ASP A 129 6.75 5.19 -13.93
C ASP A 129 7.47 6.15 -12.97
N CYS A 130 8.33 5.57 -12.14
CA CYS A 130 9.18 6.28 -11.21
C CYS A 130 10.52 5.57 -11.04
N ALA A 131 11.42 6.18 -10.28
CA ALA A 131 12.66 5.54 -9.89
C ALA A 131 12.83 5.61 -8.37
N VAL A 132 13.24 4.49 -7.78
CA VAL A 132 13.67 4.38 -6.38
C VAL A 132 15.15 4.02 -6.41
N GLY A 133 16.03 4.99 -6.19
CA GLY A 133 17.46 4.83 -6.49
C GLY A 133 17.67 4.44 -7.96
N GLU A 134 18.33 3.31 -8.20
CA GLU A 134 18.55 2.74 -9.55
C GLU A 134 17.42 1.79 -9.99
N LEU A 135 16.46 1.50 -9.12
CA LEU A 135 15.35 0.60 -9.43
C LEU A 135 14.32 1.30 -10.30
N SER A 136 14.02 0.71 -11.45
CA SER A 136 12.82 1.04 -12.21
C SER A 136 11.59 0.54 -11.44
N CYS A 137 10.72 1.47 -11.06
CA CYS A 137 9.52 1.19 -10.31
C CYS A 137 8.33 1.87 -10.98
N ARG A 138 7.14 1.46 -10.57
CA ARG A 138 5.87 2.07 -10.91
C ARG A 138 5.14 2.43 -9.63
N VAL A 139 4.29 3.44 -9.67
CA VAL A 139 3.49 3.89 -8.53
C VAL A 139 2.03 3.89 -8.94
N VAL A 140 1.16 3.35 -8.08
CA VAL A 140 -0.30 3.42 -8.28
C VAL A 140 -0.75 4.88 -8.30
N SER A 141 -1.63 5.24 -9.24
CA SER A 141 -2.12 6.61 -9.44
C SER A 141 -2.72 7.23 -8.17
N ALA A 142 -2.71 8.56 -8.08
CA ALA A 142 -3.32 9.26 -6.95
C ALA A 142 -4.85 9.03 -6.93
N GLU A 143 -5.44 8.79 -8.10
CA GLU A 143 -6.85 8.55 -8.34
C GLU A 143 -7.29 7.19 -7.79
N ASP A 144 -6.54 6.12 -8.11
CA ASP A 144 -6.75 4.78 -7.57
C ASP A 144 -6.56 4.76 -6.04
N LEU A 145 -5.53 5.45 -5.53
CA LEU A 145 -5.31 5.58 -4.09
C LEU A 145 -6.46 6.32 -3.41
N SER A 146 -6.95 7.42 -3.99
CA SER A 146 -8.07 8.20 -3.45
C SER A 146 -9.36 7.39 -3.43
N ALA A 147 -9.69 6.71 -4.52
CA ALA A 147 -10.86 5.84 -4.61
C ALA A 147 -10.79 4.66 -3.62
N LYS A 148 -9.61 4.04 -3.46
CA LYS A 148 -9.38 2.99 -2.47
C LYS A 148 -9.56 3.49 -1.05
N LEU A 149 -8.95 4.62 -0.71
CA LEU A 149 -9.04 5.22 0.62
C LEU A 149 -10.48 5.59 0.94
N LEU A 150 -11.22 6.19 0.00
CA LEU A 150 -12.64 6.48 0.17
C LEU A 150 -13.44 5.19 0.45
N SER A 151 -13.18 4.11 -0.29
CA SER A 151 -13.84 2.81 -0.07
C SER A 151 -13.54 2.22 1.32
N ILE A 152 -12.33 2.47 1.84
CA ILE A 152 -11.89 2.05 3.19
C ILE A 152 -12.59 2.85 4.28
N ILE A 153 -12.73 4.17 4.11
CA ILE A 153 -13.31 5.07 5.15
C ILE A 153 -14.82 5.29 5.01
N TYR A 154 -15.43 4.89 3.89
CA TYR A 154 -16.87 4.92 3.68
C TYR A 154 -17.71 4.34 4.83
N PRO A 155 -17.32 3.24 5.50
CA PRO A 155 -18.04 2.71 6.65
C PRO A 155 -18.33 3.72 7.77
N ALA A 156 -17.56 4.80 7.89
CA ALA A 156 -17.85 5.90 8.83
C ALA A 156 -19.24 6.51 8.62
N THR A 157 -19.78 6.47 7.40
CA THR A 157 -21.16 6.91 7.07
C THR A 157 -22.25 6.10 7.76
N ARG A 158 -21.90 4.93 8.30
CA ARG A 158 -22.78 4.03 9.05
C ARG A 158 -22.41 3.94 10.53
N GLY A 159 -21.54 4.84 11.00
CA GLY A 159 -21.06 4.86 12.39
C GLY A 159 -20.00 3.80 12.69
N GLU A 160 -19.39 3.18 11.69
CA GLU A 160 -18.28 2.23 11.90
C GLU A 160 -16.96 3.00 12.15
N HIS A 161 -16.09 2.42 12.98
CA HIS A 161 -14.77 3.00 13.25
C HIS A 161 -13.84 2.88 12.04
N VAL A 162 -13.02 3.91 11.82
CA VAL A 162 -12.01 3.97 10.75
C VAL A 162 -10.69 4.51 11.27
N GLU A 163 -9.58 4.12 10.66
CA GLU A 163 -8.28 4.63 11.09
C GLU A 163 -8.11 6.11 10.68
N PRO A 164 -7.70 7.00 11.61
CA PRO A 164 -7.54 8.43 11.34
C PRO A 164 -6.63 8.71 10.13
N LYS A 165 -5.56 7.93 9.97
CA LYS A 165 -4.57 8.11 8.89
C LYS A 165 -5.21 7.99 7.49
N TYR A 166 -6.21 7.14 7.30
CA TYR A 166 -6.84 6.97 5.99
C TYR A 166 -7.72 8.17 5.63
N VAL A 167 -8.37 8.79 6.61
CA VAL A 167 -9.15 10.02 6.40
C VAL A 167 -8.23 11.18 6.03
N GLU A 168 -7.11 11.32 6.75
CA GLU A 168 -6.09 12.33 6.43
C GLU A 168 -5.51 12.12 5.02
N TYR A 169 -5.11 10.90 4.69
CA TYR A 169 -4.56 10.57 3.37
C TYR A 169 -5.54 10.81 2.24
N PHE A 170 -6.80 10.43 2.43
CA PHE A 170 -7.85 10.71 1.45
C PHE A 170 -7.98 12.21 1.20
N ARG A 171 -8.06 13.01 2.28
CA ARG A 171 -8.20 14.48 2.18
C ARG A 171 -7.04 15.13 1.43
N LEU A 172 -5.80 14.68 1.69
CA LEU A 172 -4.61 15.25 1.05
C LEU A 172 -4.46 14.80 -0.41
N LEU A 173 -4.76 13.53 -0.71
CA LEU A 173 -4.64 13.03 -2.08
C LEU A 173 -5.76 13.50 -2.99
N SER A 174 -6.99 13.63 -2.49
CA SER A 174 -8.13 14.05 -3.32
C SER A 174 -7.96 15.47 -3.86
N THR A 175 -7.16 16.32 -3.19
CA THR A 175 -6.80 17.65 -3.69
C THR A 175 -5.72 17.64 -4.77
N ALA A 176 -4.95 16.54 -4.87
CA ALA A 176 -3.85 16.38 -5.81
C ALA A 176 -4.22 15.55 -7.04
N ALA A 177 -5.31 14.79 -6.98
CA ALA A 177 -5.75 13.87 -8.02
C ALA A 177 -6.76 14.53 -8.99
N ASP A 178 -6.80 14.05 -10.24
CA ASP A 178 -7.75 14.52 -11.23
C ASP A 178 -9.18 14.07 -10.89
N SER A 179 -10.06 15.03 -10.55
CA SER A 179 -11.41 14.73 -10.08
C SER A 179 -12.27 13.99 -11.11
N SER A 180 -12.02 14.18 -12.41
CA SER A 180 -12.77 13.46 -13.45
C SER A 180 -12.40 11.98 -13.48
N THR A 181 -11.11 11.69 -13.38
CA THR A 181 -10.56 10.33 -13.35
C THR A 181 -10.92 9.62 -12.05
N ILE A 182 -10.90 10.31 -10.90
CA ILE A 182 -11.32 9.70 -9.62
C ILE A 182 -12.77 9.21 -9.69
N ARG A 183 -13.69 9.96 -10.32
CA ARG A 183 -15.09 9.54 -10.47
C ARG A 183 -15.23 8.24 -11.24
N GLU A 184 -14.46 8.09 -12.32
CA GLU A 184 -14.45 6.88 -13.12
C GLU A 184 -13.90 5.70 -12.31
N VAL A 185 -12.75 5.90 -11.67
CA VAL A 185 -12.08 4.88 -10.86
C VAL A 185 -12.91 4.49 -9.63
N TRP A 186 -13.63 5.43 -9.01
CA TRP A 186 -14.50 5.17 -7.86
C TRP A 186 -15.50 4.06 -8.14
N ARG A 187 -16.06 4.00 -9.35
CA ARG A 187 -17.03 2.96 -9.74
C ARG A 187 -16.44 1.55 -9.73
N GLU A 188 -15.12 1.44 -9.92
CA GLU A 188 -14.40 0.16 -9.83
C GLU A 188 -14.03 -0.22 -8.38
N TYR A 189 -13.84 0.77 -7.50
CA TYR A 189 -13.43 0.56 -6.10
C TYR A 189 -14.59 0.47 -5.11
N LYS A 190 -15.75 1.05 -5.46
CA LYS A 190 -16.90 1.06 -4.57
C LYS A 190 -17.47 -0.35 -4.44
N LYS A 191 -17.75 -0.75 -3.20
CA LYS A 191 -18.40 -2.04 -2.90
C LYS A 191 -19.88 -1.97 -3.28
N VAL A 192 -20.52 -3.13 -3.44
CA VAL A 192 -21.95 -3.23 -3.79
C VAL A 192 -22.85 -2.46 -2.82
N ASN A 193 -22.47 -2.35 -1.54
CA ASN A 193 -23.21 -1.61 -0.52
C ASN A 193 -22.79 -0.12 -0.38
N GLN A 194 -21.94 0.39 -1.27
CA GLN A 194 -21.52 1.79 -1.33
C GLN A 194 -22.24 2.45 -2.52
N LEU A 195 -23.44 2.95 -2.25
CA LEU A 195 -24.38 3.35 -3.29
C LEU A 195 -24.10 4.76 -3.84
N LEU A 196 -23.47 5.61 -3.05
CA LEU A 196 -23.20 7.01 -3.40
C LEU A 196 -22.15 7.14 -4.50
N GLU A 197 -22.31 8.16 -5.36
CA GLU A 197 -21.26 8.57 -6.29
C GLU A 197 -20.12 9.27 -5.52
N PHE A 198 -19.00 9.55 -6.20
CA PHE A 198 -17.75 9.91 -5.55
C PHE A 198 -17.87 11.15 -4.63
N GLU A 199 -18.44 12.24 -5.13
CA GLU A 199 -18.59 13.49 -4.40
C GLU A 199 -19.53 13.35 -3.20
N GLU A 200 -20.65 12.65 -3.39
CA GLU A 200 -21.63 12.37 -2.34
C GLU A 200 -21.03 11.50 -1.23
N ALA A 201 -20.26 10.48 -1.61
CA ALA A 201 -19.55 9.60 -0.70
C ALA A 201 -18.48 10.35 0.10
N ALA A 202 -17.69 11.18 -0.57
CA ALA A 202 -16.65 12.00 0.06
C ALA A 202 -17.25 12.97 1.09
N GLU A 203 -18.34 13.64 0.72
CA GLU A 203 -19.05 14.57 1.60
C GLU A 203 -19.71 13.85 2.78
N ALA A 204 -20.36 12.71 2.55
CA ALA A 204 -20.98 11.92 3.61
C ALA A 204 -19.95 11.45 4.65
N VAL A 205 -18.77 10.99 4.21
CA VAL A 205 -17.67 10.62 5.12
C VAL A 205 -17.22 11.84 5.92
N ARG A 206 -16.99 12.98 5.25
CA ARG A 206 -16.53 14.21 5.89
C ARG A 206 -17.51 14.66 6.99
N LEU A 207 -18.80 14.70 6.67
CA LEU A 207 -19.86 15.05 7.62
C LEU A 207 -19.91 14.08 8.81
N SER A 208 -19.81 12.78 8.54
CA SER A 208 -19.88 11.75 9.60
C SER A 208 -18.71 11.86 10.57
N VAL A 209 -17.48 12.00 10.05
CA VAL A 209 -16.27 12.15 10.89
C VAL A 209 -16.28 13.49 11.65
N THR A 210 -16.79 14.56 11.04
CA THR A 210 -16.89 15.88 11.69
C THR A 210 -17.93 15.86 12.82
N ALA A 211 -19.09 15.25 12.58
CA ALA A 211 -20.17 15.18 13.55
C ALA A 211 -19.86 14.21 14.70
N ASN A 212 -19.06 13.16 14.44
CA ASN A 212 -18.64 12.19 15.44
C ASN A 212 -17.15 11.85 15.33
N PRO A 213 -16.27 12.67 15.94
CA PRO A 213 -14.83 12.41 15.96
C PRO A 213 -14.45 11.07 16.60
N GLY A 214 -15.33 10.49 17.45
CA GLY A 214 -15.13 9.18 18.07
C GLY A 214 -15.13 8.00 17.08
N LEU A 215 -15.52 8.23 15.82
CA LEU A 215 -15.37 7.25 14.74
C LEU A 215 -13.91 7.02 14.36
N LEU A 216 -13.00 7.92 14.72
CA LEU A 216 -11.58 7.81 14.41
C LEU A 216 -10.86 7.00 15.49
N GLN A 217 -10.54 5.74 15.19
CA GLN A 217 -9.86 4.84 16.11
C GLN A 217 -8.64 4.20 15.44
N ALA A 218 -7.47 4.35 16.06
CA ALA A 218 -6.26 3.67 15.59
C ALA A 218 -6.39 2.16 15.82
N SER A 219 -6.11 1.37 14.79
CA SER A 219 -6.01 -0.08 14.91
C SER A 219 -4.61 -0.46 15.39
N HIS A 220 -4.51 -1.55 16.14
CA HIS A 220 -3.24 -2.17 16.50
C HIS A 220 -3.04 -3.43 15.66
N TYR A 221 -1.84 -3.60 15.12
CA TYR A 221 -1.48 -4.84 14.43
C TYR A 221 -1.55 -6.01 15.41
N SER A 222 -2.27 -7.08 15.04
CA SER A 222 -2.36 -8.29 15.86
C SER A 222 -0.97 -8.89 16.06
N ARG A 223 -0.63 -9.20 17.32
CA ARG A 223 0.62 -9.87 17.70
C ARG A 223 0.37 -11.29 18.22
N ASP A 224 -0.83 -11.81 17.96
CA ASP A 224 -1.17 -13.17 18.37
C ASP A 224 -0.43 -14.19 17.49
N THR A 225 0.54 -14.88 18.08
CA THR A 225 1.32 -15.93 17.41
C THR A 225 0.51 -17.21 17.19
N ASN A 226 -0.60 -17.37 17.91
CA ASN A 226 -1.46 -18.56 17.85
C ASN A 226 -2.61 -18.38 16.84
N GLN A 227 -2.77 -17.18 16.30
CA GLN A 227 -3.80 -16.89 15.32
C GLN A 227 -3.51 -17.66 14.02
N THR A 228 -4.40 -18.58 13.67
CA THR A 228 -4.35 -19.29 12.39
C THR A 228 -5.08 -18.50 11.31
N CYS A 229 -4.45 -18.34 10.15
CA CYS A 229 -5.08 -17.69 9.00
C CYS A 229 -5.83 -18.71 8.15
N GLN A 230 -7.17 -18.65 8.14
CA GLN A 230 -8.02 -19.54 7.33
C GLN A 230 -7.80 -19.43 5.81
N TRP A 231 -7.10 -18.39 5.34
CA TRP A 231 -6.82 -18.16 3.92
C TRP A 231 -5.45 -18.66 3.48
N CYS A 232 -4.56 -18.98 4.42
CA CYS A 232 -3.21 -19.42 4.13
C CYS A 232 -3.21 -20.79 3.45
N CYS A 233 -2.44 -20.89 2.39
CA CYS A 233 -2.24 -22.12 1.64
C CYS A 233 -0.80 -22.58 1.82
N GLU A 234 -0.61 -23.84 2.24
CA GLU A 234 0.71 -24.46 2.19
C GLU A 234 1.11 -24.70 0.73
N SER A 235 2.37 -24.38 0.41
CA SER A 235 2.92 -24.51 -0.93
C SER A 235 4.38 -24.88 -0.84
N GLU A 236 4.83 -25.83 -1.65
CA GLU A 236 6.26 -26.16 -1.76
C GLU A 236 7.06 -25.00 -2.36
N LEU A 237 6.45 -24.21 -3.24
CA LEU A 237 7.09 -23.05 -3.86
C LEU A 237 7.14 -21.84 -2.93
N PHE A 238 6.17 -21.76 -2.01
CA PHE A 238 5.98 -20.65 -1.09
C PHE A 238 5.72 -21.16 0.34
N PRO A 239 6.71 -21.82 0.98
CA PRO A 239 6.54 -22.41 2.29
C PRO A 239 6.36 -21.34 3.36
N LEU A 240 5.37 -21.52 4.23
CA LEU A 240 5.08 -20.57 5.32
C LEU A 240 6.14 -20.69 6.42
N ALA A 241 6.64 -19.54 6.87
CA ALA A 241 7.56 -19.46 7.99
C ALA A 241 6.80 -19.50 9.33
N PRO A 242 7.42 -20.01 10.41
CA PRO A 242 6.81 -19.98 11.75
C PRO A 242 6.51 -18.54 12.21
N PRO A 243 5.29 -18.24 12.71
CA PRO A 243 4.92 -16.89 13.16
C PRO A 243 5.86 -16.31 14.24
N THR A 244 6.39 -17.16 15.12
CA THR A 244 7.35 -16.76 16.16
C THR A 244 8.65 -16.21 15.57
N LYS A 245 9.15 -16.79 14.47
CA LYS A 245 10.32 -16.28 13.75
C LYS A 245 10.02 -14.91 13.13
N ILE A 246 8.87 -14.81 12.46
CA ILE A 246 8.40 -13.57 11.82
C ILE A 246 8.32 -12.42 12.83
N TYR A 247 7.61 -12.61 13.94
CA TYR A 247 7.41 -11.55 14.92
C TYR A 247 8.69 -11.13 15.64
N LYS A 248 9.65 -12.06 15.84
CA LYS A 248 10.96 -11.73 16.40
C LYS A 248 11.74 -10.79 15.48
N ILE A 249 11.73 -11.06 14.16
CA ILE A 249 12.42 -10.21 13.18
C ILE A 249 11.78 -8.82 13.11
N LEU A 250 10.45 -8.75 13.17
CA LEU A 250 9.70 -7.49 13.14
C LEU A 250 9.72 -6.74 14.49
N GLY A 251 10.40 -7.27 15.52
CA GLY A 251 10.53 -6.64 16.83
C GLY A 251 9.24 -6.59 17.66
N TYR A 252 8.31 -7.53 17.43
CA TYR A 252 7.08 -7.64 18.20
C TYR A 252 7.20 -8.51 19.45
N VAL A 253 8.19 -9.40 19.48
CA VAL A 253 8.51 -10.32 20.60
C VAL A 253 10.00 -10.41 20.84
#